data_AF-A0A662Y914-F1
#
_entry.id   AF-A0A662Y914-F1
#
_cell.length_a   1.000
_cell.length_b   1.000
_cell.length_c   1.000
_cell.angle_alpha   90.00
_cell.angle_beta   90.00
_cell.angle_gamma   90.00
#
_symmetry.space_group_name_H-M   'P 1'
#
loop_
_entity.id
_entity.type
_entity.pdbx_description
1 polymer ?
#
loop_
_entity_poly.entity_id
_entity_poly.type
_entity_poly.pdbx_seq_one_letter_code
_entity_poly.pdbx_strand_id
1 'polypeptide(L)'
;MVFSRISTVALSLLALPALVAQADSSVCQFDDSDSCAIDGLTASSDDGSVLIYPGGDTRCAFDDYTDSVTTFESNSTYFFQVFPNDNQDKTKLMFFFQGGGACVDAYTCDFALQCQLGASSLITTAAAVNDSGIMNRSIQGNLFNDYNIVYLPYCTGDLFVGNKYLEPYESVYNQALGNKQCLGQNIGMYMNGYNNTKAVMEWALENYPDPEHIIIGGFSAGSLGAQMWSAYVANAWQTEEKSTKYQVLADSYAGVFPEYKVAAGELINYYGGCDSVEFPDDIVTECEAQTATVIEMIGSLMEEAPSAEWLFIDSIADHTQRKFYELVLLGIAGYPFTTLMPADEFYGNMTEILDAYALINNVTRFNVDSDQHIWLTETEYQSVVDVDGDVLGDVLTAWLADTTATVAPTATPEATTEAPTATPEATTSAPTSAPTPVATTAAPTTTPKPTTAAPTTTPKPTTPKPTTKTPTPTTKTPTPTTKAPSTPATGLEALKDLLCSILSQLHFSAPLC
;
A
#
# COMPACT_ATOMS: atom_id res chain seq x y z
N MET A 1 -83.12 7.35 19.77
CA MET A 1 -81.81 8.01 19.97
C MET A 1 -80.91 7.48 18.85
N VAL A 2 -80.90 8.08 17.64
CA VAL A 2 -79.93 9.10 17.18
C VAL A 2 -78.51 8.79 17.74
N PHE A 3 -77.48 8.39 16.97
CA PHE A 3 -76.90 9.06 15.81
C PHE A 3 -76.00 8.10 14.97
N SER A 4 -75.95 8.37 13.66
CA SER A 4 -74.86 8.25 12.69
C SER A 4 -73.97 6.99 12.62
N ARG A 5 -74.18 6.16 11.59
CA ARG A 5 -73.12 5.33 10.98
C ARG A 5 -72.60 6.07 9.74
N ILE A 6 -71.39 6.60 9.83
CA ILE A 6 -70.64 7.13 8.69
C ILE A 6 -69.86 5.96 8.09
N SER A 7 -70.05 5.75 6.78
CA SER A 7 -69.30 4.80 5.97
C SER A 7 -67.83 5.20 5.90
N THR A 8 -66.94 4.36 6.43
CA THR A 8 -65.50 4.50 6.21
C THR A 8 -65.16 3.93 4.84
N VAL A 9 -64.85 4.82 3.89
CA VAL A 9 -64.27 4.48 2.59
C VAL A 9 -62.87 3.94 2.81
N ALA A 10 -62.58 2.78 2.24
CA ALA A 10 -61.25 2.19 2.19
C ALA A 10 -60.32 3.08 1.36
N LEU A 11 -59.31 3.66 2.00
CA LEU A 11 -58.20 4.32 1.33
C LEU A 11 -57.01 3.36 1.38
N SER A 12 -56.81 2.62 0.29
CA SER A 12 -55.60 1.85 0.02
C SER A 12 -54.44 2.84 -0.18
N LEU A 13 -53.63 3.04 0.87
CA LEU A 13 -52.33 3.70 0.73
C LEU A 13 -51.38 2.73 -0.01
N LEU A 14 -51.13 3.03 -1.28
CA LEU A 14 -49.93 2.60 -1.99
C LEU A 14 -48.72 3.21 -1.26
N ALA A 15 -47.86 2.37 -0.70
CA ALA A 15 -46.55 2.78 -0.26
C ALA A 15 -45.73 3.14 -1.51
N LEU A 16 -45.55 4.44 -1.75
CA LEU A 16 -44.48 4.91 -2.63
C LEU A 16 -43.15 4.77 -1.86
N PRO A 17 -42.10 4.19 -2.44
CA PRO A 17 -40.77 4.33 -1.88
C PRO A 17 -40.40 5.82 -1.94
N ALA A 18 -39.94 6.36 -0.81
CA ALA A 18 -39.35 7.68 -0.77
C ALA A 18 -38.09 7.65 -1.63
N LEU A 19 -38.16 8.28 -2.80
CA LEU A 19 -37.00 8.62 -3.61
C LEU A 19 -36.20 9.65 -2.80
N VAL A 20 -35.24 9.18 -2.01
CA VAL A 20 -34.17 10.04 -1.50
C VAL A 20 -33.37 10.43 -2.74
N ALA A 21 -33.23 11.73 -3.00
CA ALA A 21 -32.33 12.21 -4.03
C ALA A 21 -30.90 11.85 -3.61
N GLN A 22 -30.41 10.69 -4.05
CA GLN A 22 -28.99 10.43 -4.16
C GLN A 22 -28.47 11.40 -5.22
N ALA A 23 -27.35 12.08 -4.93
CA ALA A 23 -26.57 12.73 -5.98
C ALA A 23 -26.34 11.70 -7.11
N ASP A 24 -26.29 12.17 -8.36
CA ASP A 24 -26.15 11.34 -9.57
C ASP A 24 -24.80 10.59 -9.59
N SER A 25 -24.57 9.66 -8.66
CA SER A 25 -23.43 8.76 -8.67
C SER A 25 -23.58 7.87 -9.90
N SER A 26 -22.68 8.00 -10.85
CA SER A 26 -22.63 7.08 -11.98
C SER A 26 -22.17 5.73 -11.49
N VAL A 27 -23.00 4.71 -11.68
CA VAL A 27 -22.79 3.36 -11.16
C VAL A 27 -22.95 2.36 -12.29
N CYS A 28 -22.04 1.39 -12.35
CA CYS A 28 -22.18 0.19 -13.15
C CYS A 28 -22.07 -1.07 -12.28
N GLN A 29 -22.94 -2.03 -12.52
CA GLN A 29 -22.96 -3.33 -11.85
C GLN A 29 -22.56 -4.39 -12.87
N PHE A 30 -21.52 -5.16 -12.57
CA PHE A 30 -21.07 -6.23 -13.45
C PHE A 30 -22.08 -7.39 -13.38
N ASP A 31 -22.74 -7.70 -14.50
CA ASP A 31 -23.67 -8.82 -14.62
C ASP A 31 -23.76 -9.36 -16.06
N ASP A 32 -24.61 -10.36 -16.30
CA ASP A 32 -24.79 -10.97 -17.64
C ASP A 32 -25.23 -9.95 -18.72
N SER A 33 -25.72 -8.79 -18.33
CA SER A 33 -26.24 -7.74 -19.21
C SER A 33 -25.31 -6.55 -19.40
N ASP A 34 -24.39 -6.31 -18.46
CA ASP A 34 -23.42 -5.21 -18.53
C ASP A 34 -22.04 -5.65 -18.02
N SER A 35 -21.04 -5.55 -18.90
CA SER A 35 -19.63 -5.83 -18.56
C SER A 35 -18.91 -4.60 -17.99
N CYS A 36 -19.61 -3.49 -17.79
CA CYS A 36 -19.04 -2.20 -17.39
C CYS A 36 -17.89 -1.76 -18.29
N ALA A 37 -18.07 -1.92 -19.60
CA ALA A 37 -17.06 -1.54 -20.59
C ALA A 37 -16.82 -0.03 -20.56
N ILE A 38 -15.55 0.39 -20.46
CA ILE A 38 -15.13 1.78 -20.27
C ILE A 38 -15.70 2.72 -21.34
N ASP A 39 -15.82 2.27 -22.59
CA ASP A 39 -16.35 3.07 -23.70
C ASP A 39 -17.85 3.36 -23.59
N GLY A 40 -18.57 2.59 -22.75
CA GLY A 40 -19.99 2.78 -22.46
C GLY A 40 -20.25 3.53 -21.15
N LEU A 41 -19.24 3.77 -20.33
CA LEU A 41 -19.40 4.42 -19.03
C LEU A 41 -19.60 5.93 -19.20
N THR A 42 -20.50 6.50 -18.40
CA THR A 42 -20.73 7.95 -18.34
C THR A 42 -20.27 8.44 -16.98
N ALA A 43 -19.22 9.24 -16.91
CA ALA A 43 -18.72 9.79 -15.64
C ALA A 43 -19.77 10.68 -14.94
N SER A 44 -19.79 10.62 -13.61
CA SER A 44 -20.52 11.54 -12.74
C SER A 44 -20.11 12.98 -13.02
N SER A 45 -21.08 13.91 -13.04
CA SER A 45 -20.79 15.34 -13.19
C SER A 45 -20.24 15.98 -11.91
N ASP A 46 -20.24 15.26 -10.79
CA ASP A 46 -19.79 15.77 -9.48
C ASP A 46 -18.26 15.66 -9.34
N ASP A 47 -17.74 14.43 -9.44
CA ASP A 47 -16.34 14.09 -9.21
C ASP A 47 -15.61 13.55 -10.46
N GLY A 48 -16.33 13.37 -11.58
CA GLY A 48 -15.77 12.80 -12.80
C GLY A 48 -15.57 11.28 -12.75
N SER A 49 -16.20 10.59 -11.79
CA SER A 49 -15.99 9.15 -11.58
C SER A 49 -17.19 8.27 -11.93
N VAL A 50 -16.94 6.97 -12.02
CA VAL A 50 -17.95 5.90 -12.10
C VAL A 50 -17.60 4.83 -11.07
N LEU A 51 -18.59 4.39 -10.31
CA LEU A 51 -18.43 3.27 -9.38
C LEU A 51 -18.76 1.96 -10.08
N ILE A 52 -17.84 1.01 -10.02
CA ILE A 52 -18.02 -0.32 -10.60
C ILE A 52 -18.14 -1.33 -9.48
N TYR A 53 -19.23 -2.09 -9.49
CA TYR A 53 -19.51 -3.19 -8.58
C TYR A 53 -19.19 -4.50 -9.30
N PRO A 54 -18.00 -5.10 -9.07
CA PRO A 54 -17.57 -6.30 -9.80
C PRO A 54 -18.35 -7.57 -9.43
N GLY A 55 -19.03 -7.58 -8.28
CA GLY A 55 -19.75 -8.76 -7.80
C GLY A 55 -18.82 -9.96 -7.57
N GLY A 56 -19.28 -11.16 -7.92
CA GLY A 56 -18.49 -12.39 -7.75
C GLY A 56 -18.07 -12.63 -6.29
N ASP A 57 -16.79 -12.97 -6.10
CA ASP A 57 -16.21 -13.23 -4.78
C ASP A 57 -15.69 -11.94 -4.08
N THR A 58 -15.92 -10.76 -4.67
CA THR A 58 -15.46 -9.50 -4.07
C THR A 58 -16.30 -9.11 -2.85
N ARG A 59 -15.64 -8.62 -1.80
CA ARG A 59 -16.26 -8.18 -0.55
C ARG A 59 -15.29 -7.48 0.39
N CYS A 60 -15.83 -6.76 1.37
CA CYS A 60 -15.09 -6.21 2.50
C CYS A 60 -15.02 -7.16 3.71
N ALA A 61 -14.24 -6.75 4.71
CA ALA A 61 -13.80 -7.56 5.86
C ALA A 61 -14.94 -8.20 6.66
N PHE A 62 -16.03 -7.47 6.88
CA PHE A 62 -17.09 -7.90 7.79
C PHE A 62 -18.44 -7.87 7.09
N ASP A 63 -19.39 -8.64 7.62
CA ASP A 63 -20.79 -8.50 7.26
C ASP A 63 -21.33 -7.12 7.68
N ASP A 64 -22.44 -6.70 7.07
CA ASP A 64 -23.03 -5.39 7.32
C ASP A 64 -23.38 -5.21 8.80
N TYR A 65 -22.85 -4.16 9.41
CA TYR A 65 -23.10 -3.84 10.81
C TYR A 65 -22.98 -2.35 11.06
N THR A 66 -23.83 -1.81 11.92
CA THR A 66 -23.78 -0.42 12.35
C THR A 66 -24.00 -0.32 13.85
N ASP A 67 -23.06 0.32 14.54
CA ASP A 67 -23.19 0.63 15.96
C ASP A 67 -23.42 2.13 16.16
N SER A 68 -24.56 2.49 16.75
CA SER A 68 -24.86 3.90 17.04
C SER A 68 -24.05 4.48 18.21
N VAL A 69 -23.39 3.65 19.02
CA VAL A 69 -22.66 4.11 20.23
C VAL A 69 -21.22 4.43 19.89
N THR A 70 -20.52 3.55 19.18
CA THR A 70 -19.13 3.76 18.74
C THR A 70 -19.01 4.43 17.37
N THR A 71 -20.14 4.61 16.68
CA THR A 71 -20.22 5.04 15.28
C THR A 71 -19.46 4.11 14.32
N PHE A 72 -19.19 2.87 14.73
CA PHE A 72 -18.58 1.86 13.88
C PHE A 72 -19.57 1.43 12.80
N GLU A 73 -19.07 1.29 11.58
CA GLU A 73 -19.83 0.77 10.45
C GLU A 73 -18.95 -0.20 9.66
N SER A 74 -19.54 -1.32 9.25
CA SER A 74 -18.99 -2.20 8.23
C SER A 74 -20.02 -2.40 7.13
N ASN A 75 -19.53 -2.48 5.90
CA ASN A 75 -20.33 -2.78 4.73
C ASN A 75 -19.59 -3.84 3.93
N SER A 76 -20.23 -4.98 3.74
CA SER A 76 -19.67 -6.13 3.05
C SER A 76 -19.48 -5.92 1.55
N THR A 77 -20.17 -4.95 0.96
CA THR A 77 -20.13 -4.70 -0.49
C THR A 77 -18.83 -4.03 -0.89
N TYR A 78 -18.15 -4.62 -1.88
CA TYR A 78 -17.00 -4.03 -2.54
C TYR A 78 -17.40 -3.32 -3.84
N PHE A 79 -16.75 -2.20 -4.12
CA PHE A 79 -16.75 -1.52 -5.41
C PHE A 79 -15.39 -0.85 -5.61
N PHE A 80 -15.07 -0.50 -6.85
CA PHE A 80 -13.93 0.34 -7.17
C PHE A 80 -14.38 1.56 -7.98
N GLN A 81 -13.55 2.59 -8.00
CA GLN A 81 -13.89 3.87 -8.62
C GLN A 81 -13.00 4.10 -9.83
N VAL A 82 -13.60 4.47 -10.95
CA VAL A 82 -12.89 4.76 -12.20
C VAL A 82 -13.11 6.21 -12.55
N PHE A 83 -12.02 6.92 -12.82
CA PHE A 83 -12.02 8.26 -13.39
C PHE A 83 -11.52 8.13 -14.83
N PRO A 84 -12.41 8.04 -15.84
CA PRO A 84 -12.00 8.02 -17.23
C PRO A 84 -11.24 9.30 -17.59
N ASN A 85 -10.39 9.22 -18.61
CA ASN A 85 -9.84 10.40 -19.25
C ASN A 85 -10.96 11.15 -19.99
N ASP A 86 -11.06 12.47 -19.83
CA ASP A 86 -12.11 13.30 -20.45
C ASP A 86 -12.15 13.22 -21.98
N ASN A 87 -11.02 12.97 -22.62
CA ASN A 87 -10.90 12.80 -24.07
C ASN A 87 -11.08 11.35 -24.54
N GLN A 88 -11.44 10.44 -23.62
CA GLN A 88 -11.54 8.99 -23.86
C GLN A 88 -10.23 8.36 -24.37
N ASP A 89 -9.10 9.01 -24.08
CA ASP A 89 -7.77 8.48 -24.36
C ASP A 89 -7.44 7.36 -23.37
N LYS A 90 -6.96 6.23 -23.87
CA LYS A 90 -6.62 5.02 -23.09
C LYS A 90 -5.12 4.78 -22.96
N THR A 91 -4.28 5.70 -23.45
CA THR A 91 -2.82 5.56 -23.47
C THR A 91 -2.19 5.65 -22.08
N LYS A 92 -2.84 6.33 -21.13
CA LYS A 92 -2.35 6.52 -19.75
C LYS A 92 -3.29 5.88 -18.75
N LEU A 93 -2.75 4.94 -17.98
CA LEU A 93 -3.51 4.19 -16.97
C LEU A 93 -2.80 4.30 -15.62
N MET A 94 -3.58 4.54 -14.57
CA MET A 94 -3.11 4.57 -13.19
C MET A 94 -3.98 3.68 -12.32
N PHE A 95 -3.36 2.76 -11.60
CA PHE A 95 -3.97 2.06 -10.47
C PHE A 95 -3.58 2.78 -9.19
N PHE A 96 -4.56 3.21 -8.39
CA PHE A 96 -4.28 3.91 -7.13
C PHE A 96 -4.96 3.23 -5.94
N PHE A 97 -4.16 2.66 -5.06
CA PHE A 97 -4.59 1.84 -3.94
C PHE A 97 -4.81 2.70 -2.69
N GLN A 98 -5.98 2.58 -2.08
CA GLN A 98 -6.32 3.26 -0.83
C GLN A 98 -5.50 2.74 0.35
N GLY A 99 -5.12 3.65 1.25
CA GLY A 99 -4.68 3.32 2.60
C GLY A 99 -5.79 2.88 3.55
N GLY A 100 -5.55 2.98 4.85
CA GLY A 100 -6.59 2.70 5.87
C GLY A 100 -6.25 1.57 6.82
N GLY A 101 -4.97 1.40 7.13
CA GLY A 101 -4.46 0.58 8.22
C GLY A 101 -4.31 -0.91 7.91
N ALA A 102 -4.20 -1.74 8.95
CA ALA A 102 -4.04 -3.18 8.85
C ALA A 102 -4.30 -3.80 10.22
N CYS A 103 -4.61 -5.10 10.24
CA CYS A 103 -4.63 -5.88 11.47
C CYS A 103 -3.49 -6.90 11.42
N VAL A 104 -2.81 -7.17 12.53
CA VAL A 104 -1.51 -7.87 12.54
C VAL A 104 -1.57 -9.27 13.12
N ASP A 105 -2.68 -9.63 13.77
CA ASP A 105 -2.89 -10.92 14.44
C ASP A 105 -4.38 -11.16 14.73
N ALA A 106 -4.70 -12.33 15.30
CA ALA A 106 -6.09 -12.68 15.63
C ALA A 106 -6.78 -11.72 16.60
N TYR A 107 -6.03 -10.98 17.43
CA TYR A 107 -6.61 -10.02 18.37
C TYR A 107 -6.95 -8.71 17.67
N THR A 108 -6.07 -8.26 16.80
CA THR A 108 -6.23 -7.01 16.06
C THR A 108 -7.19 -7.18 14.88
N CYS A 109 -7.38 -8.39 14.37
CA CYS A 109 -8.32 -8.65 13.27
C CYS A 109 -9.74 -8.97 13.75
N ASP A 110 -9.97 -9.15 15.06
CA ASP A 110 -11.30 -9.53 15.53
C ASP A 110 -12.32 -8.39 15.42
N PHE A 111 -13.53 -8.74 15.00
CA PHE A 111 -14.62 -7.80 14.77
C PHE A 111 -14.94 -6.97 16.02
N ALA A 112 -14.98 -7.62 17.18
CA ALA A 112 -15.38 -6.96 18.42
C ALA A 112 -14.39 -5.84 18.74
N LEU A 113 -13.09 -6.03 18.53
CA LEU A 113 -12.09 -4.99 18.76
C LEU A 113 -12.33 -3.81 17.82
N GLN A 114 -12.51 -4.05 16.52
CA GLN A 114 -12.75 -2.98 15.54
C GLN A 114 -14.01 -2.17 15.89
N CYS A 115 -15.11 -2.86 16.22
CA CYS A 115 -16.35 -2.23 16.66
C CYS A 115 -16.15 -1.41 17.94
N GLN A 116 -15.40 -1.93 18.91
CA GLN A 116 -15.16 -1.25 20.19
C GLN A 116 -14.27 -0.02 20.04
N LEU A 117 -13.38 0.00 19.04
CA LEU A 117 -12.55 1.16 18.69
C LEU A 117 -13.31 2.23 17.90
N GLY A 118 -14.41 1.87 17.24
CA GLY A 118 -15.28 2.85 16.56
C GLY A 118 -14.57 3.56 15.43
N ALA A 119 -14.67 4.90 15.42
CA ALA A 119 -13.95 5.76 14.48
C ALA A 119 -12.41 5.62 14.54
N SER A 120 -11.85 4.95 15.55
CA SER A 120 -10.42 4.64 15.68
C SER A 120 -10.09 3.17 15.40
N SER A 121 -10.94 2.49 14.64
CA SER A 121 -10.69 1.16 14.09
C SER A 121 -9.28 1.08 13.45
N LEU A 122 -8.62 -0.07 13.59
CA LEU A 122 -7.28 -0.29 13.03
C LEU A 122 -7.32 -0.47 11.50
N ILE A 123 -8.48 -0.84 10.98
CA ILE A 123 -8.73 -1.05 9.55
C ILE A 123 -9.94 -0.26 9.10
N THR A 124 -9.92 0.15 7.83
CA THR A 124 -11.13 0.57 7.12
C THR A 124 -11.98 -0.67 6.82
N THR A 125 -13.29 -0.56 7.01
CA THR A 125 -14.23 -1.71 7.02
C THR A 125 -15.35 -1.60 5.98
N ALA A 126 -15.28 -0.57 5.13
CA ALA A 126 -16.20 -0.34 4.03
C ALA A 126 -15.43 0.29 2.86
N ALA A 127 -15.75 -0.12 1.62
CA ALA A 127 -15.25 0.55 0.44
C ALA A 127 -15.80 1.99 0.40
N ALA A 128 -14.92 2.97 0.14
CA ALA A 128 -15.25 4.37 0.12
C ALA A 128 -14.71 5.04 -1.14
N VAL A 129 -15.47 5.99 -1.69
CA VAL A 129 -15.03 6.84 -2.80
C VAL A 129 -13.97 7.83 -2.32
N ASN A 130 -13.10 8.26 -3.22
CA ASN A 130 -12.11 9.30 -2.95
C ASN A 130 -11.79 10.09 -4.22
N ASP A 131 -12.10 11.39 -4.20
CA ASP A 131 -11.87 12.34 -5.29
C ASP A 131 -10.90 13.46 -4.86
N SER A 132 -10.02 13.18 -3.90
CA SER A 132 -9.05 14.15 -3.35
C SER A 132 -7.68 14.10 -4.03
N GLY A 133 -6.91 15.18 -3.86
CA GLY A 133 -5.53 15.30 -4.33
C GLY A 133 -5.36 14.92 -5.80
N ILE A 134 -4.51 13.93 -6.09
CA ILE A 134 -4.22 13.48 -7.46
C ILE A 134 -5.46 12.96 -8.23
N MET A 135 -6.51 12.52 -7.54
CA MET A 135 -7.75 12.06 -8.17
C MET A 135 -8.73 13.21 -8.46
N ASN A 136 -8.52 14.38 -7.86
CA ASN A 136 -9.44 15.49 -7.96
C ASN A 136 -9.37 16.14 -9.36
N ARG A 137 -10.40 15.89 -10.18
CA ARG A 137 -10.53 16.44 -11.53
C ARG A 137 -10.77 17.95 -11.55
N SER A 138 -11.22 18.55 -10.44
CA SER A 138 -11.49 19.98 -10.33
C SER A 138 -10.24 20.81 -10.04
N ILE A 139 -9.13 20.20 -9.65
CA ILE A 139 -7.85 20.90 -9.43
C ILE A 139 -7.24 21.25 -10.80
N GLN A 140 -7.20 22.55 -11.11
CA GLN A 140 -6.57 23.04 -12.34
C GLN A 140 -5.06 22.72 -12.32
N GLY A 141 -4.59 22.03 -13.36
CA GLY A 141 -3.18 21.65 -13.46
C GLY A 141 -2.79 20.48 -12.56
N ASN A 142 -3.75 19.69 -12.07
CA ASN A 142 -3.45 18.38 -11.52
C ASN A 142 -2.72 17.53 -12.58
N LEU A 143 -1.54 17.04 -12.21
CA LEU A 143 -0.61 16.34 -13.10
C LEU A 143 -1.18 15.01 -13.63
N PHE A 144 -2.25 14.49 -13.01
CA PHE A 144 -2.86 13.21 -13.34
C PHE A 144 -4.22 13.34 -14.06
N ASN A 145 -4.62 14.56 -14.42
CA ASN A 145 -5.91 14.80 -15.10
C ASN A 145 -6.03 14.08 -16.46
N ASP A 146 -4.91 13.76 -17.10
CA ASP A 146 -4.87 13.03 -18.37
C ASP A 146 -4.70 11.50 -18.20
N TYR A 147 -4.68 10.97 -16.98
CA TYR A 147 -4.70 9.52 -16.73
C TYR A 147 -6.13 9.01 -16.63
N ASN A 148 -6.36 7.78 -17.09
CA ASN A 148 -7.46 6.97 -16.57
C ASN A 148 -7.05 6.46 -15.19
N ILE A 149 -7.77 6.86 -14.14
CA ILE A 149 -7.44 6.45 -12.77
C ILE A 149 -8.43 5.38 -12.33
N VAL A 150 -7.92 4.21 -12.01
CA VAL A 150 -8.64 3.11 -11.37
C VAL A 150 -8.24 3.12 -9.90
N TYR A 151 -9.11 3.67 -9.06
CA TYR A 151 -8.92 3.73 -7.63
C TYR A 151 -9.49 2.47 -6.96
N LEU A 152 -8.68 1.83 -6.11
CA LEU A 152 -9.01 0.61 -5.40
C LEU A 152 -9.25 0.93 -3.93
N PRO A 153 -10.51 0.98 -3.47
CA PRO A 153 -10.81 1.10 -2.05
C PRO A 153 -10.25 -0.09 -1.27
N TYR A 154 -9.88 0.18 -0.02
CA TYR A 154 -9.32 -0.81 0.89
C TYR A 154 -10.24 -0.97 2.09
N CYS A 155 -10.77 -2.19 2.26
CA CYS A 155 -11.75 -2.47 3.30
C CYS A 155 -11.58 -3.86 3.94
N THR A 156 -10.39 -4.45 3.78
CA THR A 156 -10.10 -5.85 4.15
C THR A 156 -8.99 -6.00 5.17
N GLY A 157 -8.21 -4.95 5.46
CA GLY A 157 -7.21 -4.99 6.55
C GLY A 157 -6.00 -5.89 6.30
N ASP A 158 -5.82 -6.38 5.08
CA ASP A 158 -4.90 -7.45 4.66
C ASP A 158 -3.93 -7.04 3.54
N LEU A 159 -3.68 -5.74 3.40
CA LEU A 159 -2.76 -5.12 2.44
C LEU A 159 -3.00 -5.56 0.98
N PHE A 160 -4.25 -5.80 0.58
CA PHE A 160 -4.63 -6.18 -0.79
C PHE A 160 -4.15 -7.58 -1.22
N VAL A 161 -3.60 -8.39 -0.31
CA VAL A 161 -3.07 -9.74 -0.63
C VAL A 161 -3.75 -10.86 0.13
N GLY A 162 -4.64 -10.54 1.08
CA GLY A 162 -5.33 -11.55 1.87
C GLY A 162 -6.30 -12.40 1.05
N ASN A 163 -6.31 -13.69 1.36
CA ASN A 163 -7.26 -14.67 0.80
C ASN A 163 -7.60 -15.73 1.85
N LYS A 164 -8.24 -15.31 2.94
CA LYS A 164 -8.46 -16.13 4.12
C LYS A 164 -9.72 -15.71 4.87
N TYR A 165 -10.42 -16.69 5.43
CA TYR A 165 -11.49 -16.43 6.40
C TYR A 165 -11.01 -16.71 7.82
N LEU A 166 -11.27 -15.77 8.72
CA LEU A 166 -11.06 -15.93 10.16
C LEU A 166 -12.42 -16.15 10.82
N GLU A 167 -12.54 -17.28 11.52
CA GLU A 167 -13.72 -17.56 12.33
C GLU A 167 -13.92 -16.48 13.40
N PRO A 168 -15.18 -16.21 13.80
CA PRO A 168 -15.47 -15.24 14.86
C PRO A 168 -14.63 -15.50 16.11
N TYR A 169 -13.97 -14.45 16.58
CA TYR A 169 -13.09 -14.50 17.73
C TYR A 169 -13.39 -13.33 18.67
N GLU A 170 -13.32 -13.60 19.98
CA GLU A 170 -13.36 -12.57 21.01
C GLU A 170 -12.27 -12.89 22.02
N SER A 171 -11.37 -11.93 22.21
CA SER A 171 -10.25 -11.99 23.12
C SER A 171 -10.59 -11.49 24.52
N VAL A 172 -9.65 -11.71 25.44
CA VAL A 172 -9.70 -11.11 26.78
C VAL A 172 -9.64 -9.58 26.76
N TYR A 173 -9.10 -8.97 25.69
CA TYR A 173 -9.07 -7.53 25.52
C TYR A 173 -10.46 -6.98 25.23
N ASN A 174 -11.31 -7.68 24.48
CA ASN A 174 -12.66 -7.17 24.19
C ASN A 174 -13.50 -7.03 25.46
N GLN A 175 -13.31 -7.94 26.41
CA GLN A 175 -13.97 -7.91 27.73
C GLN A 175 -13.47 -6.76 28.62
N ALA A 176 -12.30 -6.21 28.32
CA ALA A 176 -11.73 -5.06 29.02
C ALA A 176 -12.37 -3.73 28.62
N LEU A 177 -12.82 -3.64 27.37
CA LEU A 177 -13.28 -2.40 26.75
C LEU A 177 -14.74 -2.12 27.14
N GLY A 178 -15.12 -0.84 27.17
CA GLY A 178 -16.42 -0.39 27.68
C GLY A 178 -17.62 -0.66 26.76
N ASN A 179 -17.36 -0.85 25.46
CA ASN A 179 -18.35 -0.96 24.40
C ASN A 179 -18.91 -2.39 24.30
N LYS A 180 -19.67 -2.82 25.31
CA LYS A 180 -20.17 -4.20 25.43
C LYS A 180 -21.17 -4.60 24.34
N GLN A 181 -21.80 -3.64 23.68
CA GLN A 181 -22.71 -3.90 22.56
C GLN A 181 -22.01 -4.50 21.34
N CYS A 182 -20.69 -4.34 21.22
CA CYS A 182 -19.88 -4.97 20.19
C CYS A 182 -19.55 -6.45 20.46
N LEU A 183 -19.87 -6.96 21.66
CA LEU A 183 -19.63 -8.35 22.05
C LEU A 183 -20.81 -9.24 21.66
N GLY A 184 -20.54 -10.52 21.45
CA GLY A 184 -21.52 -11.55 21.13
C GLY A 184 -22.09 -11.47 19.71
N GLN A 185 -21.49 -10.66 18.82
CA GLN A 185 -21.98 -10.49 17.45
C GLN A 185 -21.71 -11.71 16.58
N ASN A 186 -20.69 -12.50 16.93
CA ASN A 186 -20.31 -13.73 16.21
C ASN A 186 -20.07 -13.50 14.70
N ILE A 187 -19.38 -12.40 14.38
CA ILE A 187 -18.99 -12.00 13.02
C ILE A 187 -17.53 -12.40 12.81
N GLY A 188 -17.26 -13.13 11.73
CA GLY A 188 -15.91 -13.49 11.28
C GLY A 188 -15.33 -12.45 10.34
N MET A 189 -14.04 -12.55 10.04
CA MET A 189 -13.35 -11.63 9.14
C MET A 189 -13.01 -12.31 7.81
N TYR A 190 -13.31 -11.64 6.70
CA TYR A 190 -12.92 -12.01 5.36
C TYR A 190 -11.70 -11.17 4.92
N MET A 191 -10.51 -11.77 4.94
CA MET A 191 -9.33 -11.22 4.29
C MET A 191 -9.45 -11.55 2.81
N ASN A 192 -9.97 -10.61 2.03
CA ASN A 192 -10.37 -10.79 0.64
C ASN A 192 -9.69 -9.81 -0.32
N GLY A 193 -8.61 -9.15 0.12
CA GLY A 193 -7.87 -8.16 -0.65
C GLY A 193 -7.37 -8.71 -1.99
N TYR A 194 -6.95 -9.98 -2.03
CA TYR A 194 -6.50 -10.61 -3.28
C TYR A 194 -7.62 -10.69 -4.32
N ASN A 195 -8.79 -11.23 -3.95
CA ASN A 195 -9.92 -11.40 -4.88
C ASN A 195 -10.48 -10.05 -5.33
N ASN A 196 -10.54 -9.06 -4.43
CA ASN A 196 -10.94 -7.69 -4.77
C ASN A 196 -9.99 -7.09 -5.81
N THR A 197 -8.69 -7.14 -5.57
CA THR A 197 -7.68 -6.57 -6.47
C THR A 197 -7.66 -7.30 -7.81
N LYS A 198 -7.72 -8.63 -7.80
CA LYS A 198 -7.74 -9.46 -9.01
C LYS A 198 -8.91 -9.08 -9.91
N ALA A 199 -10.11 -8.91 -9.36
CA ALA A 199 -11.29 -8.49 -10.12
C ALA A 199 -11.10 -7.12 -10.79
N VAL A 200 -10.49 -6.16 -10.08
CA VAL A 200 -10.16 -4.83 -10.64
C VAL A 200 -9.15 -4.96 -11.79
N MET A 201 -8.09 -5.74 -11.58
CA MET A 201 -7.03 -5.91 -12.59
C MET A 201 -7.54 -6.62 -13.84
N GLU A 202 -8.39 -7.63 -13.70
CA GLU A 202 -9.02 -8.32 -14.83
C GLU A 202 -9.93 -7.38 -15.63
N TRP A 203 -10.77 -6.61 -14.95
CA TRP A 203 -11.59 -5.58 -15.60
C TRP A 203 -10.70 -4.56 -16.32
N ALA A 204 -9.63 -4.07 -15.69
CA ALA A 204 -8.78 -3.06 -16.28
C ALA A 204 -8.00 -3.58 -17.49
N LEU A 205 -7.53 -4.84 -17.46
CA LEU A 205 -6.82 -5.46 -18.59
C LEU A 205 -7.72 -5.59 -19.82
N GLU A 206 -9.01 -5.90 -19.62
CA GLU A 206 -9.98 -5.97 -20.72
C GLU A 206 -10.31 -4.58 -21.30
N ASN A 207 -10.31 -3.54 -20.46
CA ASN A 207 -10.71 -2.19 -20.85
C ASN A 207 -9.57 -1.31 -21.37
N TYR A 208 -8.34 -1.58 -20.93
CA TYR A 208 -7.12 -0.88 -21.29
C TYR A 208 -6.01 -1.89 -21.65
N PRO A 209 -6.14 -2.63 -22.77
CA PRO A 209 -5.19 -3.70 -23.11
C PRO A 209 -3.80 -3.20 -23.54
N ASP A 210 -3.71 -1.97 -24.07
CA ASP A 210 -2.51 -1.42 -24.70
C ASP A 210 -2.20 0.05 -24.29
N PRO A 211 -2.09 0.37 -22.99
CA PRO A 211 -1.60 1.67 -22.55
C PRO A 211 -0.10 1.86 -22.89
N GLU A 212 0.29 3.09 -23.20
CA GLU A 212 1.67 3.50 -23.43
C GLU A 212 2.38 3.82 -22.10
N HIS A 213 1.62 4.22 -21.08
CA HIS A 213 2.12 4.51 -19.74
C HIS A 213 1.19 3.91 -18.68
N ILE A 214 1.77 3.08 -17.80
CA ILE A 214 1.09 2.53 -16.62
C ILE A 214 1.78 3.05 -15.35
N ILE A 215 0.96 3.51 -14.41
CA ILE A 215 1.35 3.77 -13.03
C ILE A 215 0.62 2.76 -12.14
N ILE A 216 1.34 2.08 -11.26
CA ILE A 216 0.74 1.45 -10.08
C ILE A 216 1.20 2.23 -8.85
N GLY A 217 0.26 2.63 -8.00
CA GLY A 217 0.62 3.39 -6.82
C GLY A 217 -0.42 3.34 -5.74
N GLY A 218 -0.12 3.95 -4.61
CA GLY A 218 -1.05 4.03 -3.49
C GLY A 218 -0.49 4.83 -2.35
N PHE A 219 -1.29 4.99 -1.32
CA PHE A 219 -0.90 5.67 -0.10
C PHE A 219 -1.07 4.77 1.13
N SER A 220 -0.20 4.92 2.14
CA SER A 220 -0.28 4.16 3.40
C SER A 220 -0.28 2.64 3.13
N ALA A 221 -1.22 1.86 3.69
CA ALA A 221 -1.41 0.45 3.37
C ALA A 221 -1.52 0.16 1.86
N GLY A 222 -2.10 1.09 1.09
CA GLY A 222 -2.21 0.98 -0.36
C GLY A 222 -0.89 1.16 -1.08
N SER A 223 0.07 1.91 -0.53
CA SER A 223 1.41 1.97 -1.13
C SER A 223 2.11 0.61 -1.02
N LEU A 224 1.97 -0.09 0.11
CA LEU A 224 2.47 -1.48 0.25
C LEU A 224 1.75 -2.43 -0.72
N GLY A 225 0.43 -2.29 -0.87
CA GLY A 225 -0.34 -3.05 -1.85
C GLY A 225 0.16 -2.84 -3.30
N ALA A 226 0.41 -1.59 -3.68
CA ALA A 226 0.96 -1.25 -4.99
C ALA A 226 2.35 -1.86 -5.23
N GLN A 227 3.22 -1.87 -4.20
CA GLN A 227 4.53 -2.52 -4.27
C GLN A 227 4.39 -4.03 -4.43
N MET A 228 3.46 -4.67 -3.70
CA MET A 228 3.23 -6.11 -3.81
C MET A 228 2.63 -6.53 -5.15
N TRP A 229 1.75 -5.72 -5.74
CA TRP A 229 1.12 -6.01 -7.04
C TRP A 229 1.96 -5.55 -8.25
N SER A 230 3.17 -5.01 -8.04
CA SER A 230 3.95 -4.39 -9.12
C SER A 230 4.40 -5.39 -10.19
N ALA A 231 4.86 -6.58 -9.79
CA ALA A 231 5.28 -7.61 -10.75
C ALA A 231 4.09 -8.14 -11.58
N TYR A 232 2.97 -8.41 -10.90
CA TYR A 232 1.74 -8.85 -11.55
C TYR A 232 1.29 -7.89 -12.65
N VAL A 233 1.25 -6.57 -12.37
CA VAL A 233 0.83 -5.58 -13.38
C VAL A 233 1.84 -5.50 -14.53
N ALA A 234 3.14 -5.54 -14.25
CA ALA A 234 4.16 -5.58 -15.31
C ALA A 234 3.97 -6.78 -16.25
N ASN A 235 3.74 -7.96 -15.67
CA ASN A 235 3.54 -9.20 -16.40
C ASN A 235 2.22 -9.23 -17.17
N ALA A 236 1.11 -8.83 -16.54
CA ALA A 236 -0.21 -8.84 -17.16
C ALA A 236 -0.30 -7.91 -18.37
N TRP A 237 0.38 -6.75 -18.32
CA TRP A 237 0.44 -5.79 -19.43
C TRP A 237 1.64 -5.98 -20.36
N GLN A 238 2.56 -6.90 -20.05
CA GLN A 238 3.77 -7.17 -20.82
C GLN A 238 4.61 -5.90 -21.02
N THR A 239 4.80 -5.12 -19.95
CA THR A 239 5.38 -3.77 -20.03
C THR A 239 6.76 -3.77 -20.68
N GLU A 240 7.60 -4.76 -20.36
CA GLU A 240 8.92 -4.95 -20.99
C GLU A 240 8.82 -5.21 -22.50
N GLU A 241 7.98 -6.17 -22.90
CA GLU A 241 7.85 -6.59 -24.31
C GLU A 241 7.26 -5.48 -25.17
N LYS A 242 6.31 -4.72 -24.61
CA LYS A 242 5.64 -3.60 -25.28
C LYS A 242 6.40 -2.28 -25.16
N SER A 243 7.48 -2.23 -24.36
CA SER A 243 8.18 -0.99 -24.02
C SER A 243 7.23 0.07 -23.44
N THR A 244 6.22 -0.37 -22.68
CA THR A 244 5.30 0.51 -21.94
C THR A 244 6.08 1.20 -20.84
N LYS A 245 5.94 2.52 -20.72
CA LYS A 245 6.50 3.25 -19.58
C LYS A 245 5.82 2.77 -18.30
N TYR A 246 6.56 2.10 -17.42
CA TYR A 246 6.01 1.51 -16.21
C TYR A 246 6.60 2.14 -14.96
N GLN A 247 5.73 2.56 -14.05
CA GLN A 247 6.11 3.36 -12.90
C GLN A 247 5.38 2.93 -11.63
N VAL A 248 6.09 2.94 -10.51
CA VAL A 248 5.57 2.56 -9.19
C VAL A 248 5.65 3.74 -8.23
N LEU A 249 4.51 4.13 -7.65
CA LEU A 249 4.37 5.31 -6.78
C LEU A 249 3.95 4.91 -5.36
N ALA A 250 4.85 5.05 -4.40
CA ALA A 250 4.59 4.74 -3.01
C ALA A 250 4.54 6.03 -2.16
N ASP A 251 3.37 6.39 -1.64
CA ASP A 251 3.20 7.51 -0.72
C ASP A 251 3.00 7.01 0.73
N SER A 252 3.92 7.43 1.61
CA SER A 252 3.86 7.26 3.06
C SER A 252 3.86 5.79 3.52
N TYR A 253 4.62 4.94 2.83
CA TYR A 253 5.05 3.64 3.34
C TYR A 253 6.11 2.99 2.44
N ALA A 254 7.33 2.78 2.96
CA ALA A 254 8.40 2.01 2.31
C ALA A 254 8.60 0.60 2.90
N GLY A 255 7.97 0.32 4.05
CA GLY A 255 7.95 -1.01 4.68
C GLY A 255 8.87 -1.16 5.89
N VAL A 256 9.10 -0.09 6.67
CA VAL A 256 9.83 -0.20 7.94
C VAL A 256 9.08 -1.12 8.90
N PHE A 257 9.67 -2.28 9.19
CA PHE A 257 9.05 -3.38 9.92
C PHE A 257 9.97 -3.94 11.01
N PRO A 258 9.47 -4.49 12.13
CA PRO A 258 10.31 -5.03 13.22
C PRO A 258 10.90 -6.42 12.87
N GLU A 259 11.62 -6.50 11.76
CA GLU A 259 12.17 -7.74 11.16
C GLU A 259 13.02 -8.58 12.13
N TYR A 260 13.65 -7.95 13.12
CA TYR A 260 14.43 -8.64 14.14
C TYR A 260 13.60 -9.56 15.05
N LYS A 261 12.28 -9.40 15.06
CA LYS A 261 11.35 -10.16 15.90
C LYS A 261 10.19 -10.76 15.12
N VAL A 262 9.64 -10.03 14.16
CA VAL A 262 8.53 -10.46 13.32
C VAL A 262 8.93 -10.15 11.89
N ALA A 263 9.23 -11.19 11.12
CA ALA A 263 9.52 -11.00 9.71
C ALA A 263 8.25 -10.58 8.97
N ALA A 264 8.34 -9.75 7.94
CA ALA A 264 7.15 -9.33 7.20
C ALA A 264 6.39 -10.50 6.57
N GLY A 265 7.09 -11.57 6.17
CA GLY A 265 6.48 -12.82 5.71
C GLY A 265 5.56 -13.48 6.74
N GLU A 266 5.75 -13.26 8.05
CA GLU A 266 4.82 -13.74 9.08
C GLU A 266 3.42 -13.14 8.91
N LEU A 267 3.37 -11.84 8.62
CA LEU A 267 2.12 -11.10 8.42
C LEU A 267 1.43 -11.51 7.10
N ILE A 268 2.20 -11.58 6.02
CA ILE A 268 1.68 -12.00 4.71
C ILE A 268 1.16 -13.44 4.77
N ASN A 269 1.88 -14.35 5.42
CA ASN A 269 1.42 -15.71 5.67
C ASN A 269 0.15 -15.73 6.53
N TYR A 270 0.06 -14.86 7.56
CA TYR A 270 -1.13 -14.76 8.38
C TYR A 270 -2.37 -14.37 7.57
N TYR A 271 -2.24 -13.50 6.57
CA TYR A 271 -3.30 -13.13 5.63
C TYR A 271 -3.64 -14.22 4.60
N GLY A 272 -2.80 -15.25 4.47
CA GLY A 272 -2.89 -16.23 3.40
C GLY A 272 -2.38 -15.71 2.06
N GLY A 273 -1.49 -14.72 2.08
CA GLY A 273 -1.01 -14.00 0.89
C GLY A 273 0.34 -14.47 0.33
N CYS A 274 0.99 -15.50 0.88
CA CYS A 274 2.35 -15.88 0.45
C CYS A 274 2.43 -16.39 -1.00
N ASP A 275 1.39 -17.06 -1.47
CA ASP A 275 1.25 -17.51 -2.86
C ASP A 275 0.35 -16.56 -3.66
N SER A 276 0.21 -15.32 -3.18
CA SER A 276 -0.47 -14.24 -3.89
C SER A 276 0.57 -13.36 -4.58
N VAL A 277 0.14 -12.56 -5.56
CA VAL A 277 0.93 -11.49 -6.21
C VAL A 277 2.24 -11.88 -6.93
N GLU A 278 2.36 -13.15 -7.36
CA GLU A 278 3.46 -13.63 -8.21
C GLU A 278 4.86 -13.56 -7.57
N PHE A 279 4.96 -13.77 -6.25
CA PHE A 279 6.26 -14.02 -5.63
C PHE A 279 6.98 -15.22 -6.27
N PRO A 280 8.31 -15.16 -6.46
CA PRO A 280 9.09 -16.33 -6.86
C PRO A 280 8.99 -17.49 -5.85
N ASP A 281 9.10 -18.73 -6.32
CA ASP A 281 8.90 -19.97 -5.52
C ASP A 281 9.73 -20.00 -4.20
N ASP A 282 10.95 -19.46 -4.23
CA ASP A 282 11.82 -19.37 -3.06
C ASP A 282 11.30 -18.34 -2.04
N ILE A 283 10.82 -17.18 -2.50
CA ILE A 283 10.17 -16.17 -1.65
C ILE A 283 8.85 -16.69 -1.09
N VAL A 284 8.04 -17.42 -1.87
CA VAL A 284 6.85 -18.11 -1.36
C VAL A 284 7.23 -19.05 -0.22
N THR A 285 8.28 -19.86 -0.41
CA THR A 285 8.77 -20.80 0.61
C THR A 285 9.21 -20.08 1.89
N GLU A 286 9.93 -18.96 1.76
CA GLU A 286 10.39 -18.16 2.90
C GLU A 286 9.25 -17.40 3.60
N CYS A 287 8.25 -16.94 2.85
CA CYS A 287 7.05 -16.31 3.39
C CYS A 287 6.23 -17.32 4.21
N GLU A 288 5.97 -18.52 3.67
CA GLU A 288 5.28 -19.59 4.39
C GLU A 288 6.06 -20.06 5.62
N ALA A 289 7.40 -20.01 5.55
CA ALA A 289 8.29 -20.26 6.68
C ALA A 289 8.36 -19.09 7.68
N GLN A 290 7.72 -17.95 7.38
CA GLN A 290 7.67 -16.73 8.21
C GLN A 290 9.06 -16.11 8.42
N THR A 291 9.92 -16.18 7.40
CA THR A 291 11.29 -15.66 7.46
C THR A 291 11.60 -14.60 6.41
N ALA A 292 10.79 -14.50 5.35
CA ALA A 292 10.98 -13.49 4.31
C ALA A 292 10.84 -12.07 4.89
N THR A 293 11.85 -11.23 4.65
CA THR A 293 11.85 -9.81 5.02
C THR A 293 11.16 -8.94 3.97
N VAL A 294 10.80 -7.70 4.32
CA VAL A 294 10.29 -6.70 3.37
C VAL A 294 11.26 -6.51 2.18
N ILE A 295 12.57 -6.46 2.43
CA ILE A 295 13.57 -6.25 1.39
C ILE A 295 13.60 -7.42 0.42
N GLU A 296 13.57 -8.66 0.92
CA GLU A 296 13.57 -9.87 0.07
C GLU A 296 12.27 -9.96 -0.74
N MET A 297 11.11 -9.77 -0.12
CA MET A 297 9.82 -9.86 -0.81
C MET A 297 9.68 -8.80 -1.90
N ILE A 298 9.82 -7.52 -1.58
CA ILE A 298 9.64 -6.45 -2.58
C ILE A 298 10.81 -6.44 -3.58
N GLY A 299 12.03 -6.71 -3.12
CA GLY A 299 13.19 -6.82 -4.01
C GLY A 299 12.99 -7.88 -5.09
N SER A 300 12.40 -9.03 -4.75
CA SER A 300 12.08 -10.06 -5.74
C SER A 300 11.06 -9.61 -6.79
N LEU A 301 10.04 -8.83 -6.39
CA LEU A 301 9.04 -8.27 -7.31
C LEU A 301 9.62 -7.16 -8.20
N MET A 302 10.60 -6.42 -7.68
CA MET A 302 11.36 -5.42 -8.42
C MET A 302 12.21 -6.09 -9.52
N GLU A 303 12.83 -7.24 -9.23
CA GLU A 303 13.61 -8.02 -10.19
C GLU A 303 12.75 -8.56 -11.36
N GLU A 304 11.47 -8.85 -11.13
CA GLU A 304 10.51 -9.26 -12.17
C GLU A 304 10.05 -8.09 -13.08
N ALA A 305 10.24 -6.84 -12.65
CA ALA A 305 9.90 -5.64 -13.41
C ALA A 305 11.10 -4.66 -13.53
N PRO A 306 12.19 -5.05 -14.20
CA PRO A 306 13.47 -4.33 -14.17
C PRO A 306 13.43 -2.95 -14.84
N SER A 307 12.50 -2.67 -15.75
CA SER A 307 12.32 -1.33 -16.35
C SER A 307 11.51 -0.37 -15.48
N ALA A 308 10.88 -0.85 -14.40
CA ALA A 308 10.04 -0.01 -13.56
C ALA A 308 10.83 1.14 -12.93
N GLU A 309 10.26 2.34 -12.98
CA GLU A 309 10.78 3.51 -12.27
C GLU A 309 9.98 3.73 -10.99
N TRP A 310 10.65 3.80 -9.85
CA TRP A 310 10.02 3.87 -8.54
C TRP A 310 10.15 5.27 -7.97
N LEU A 311 9.09 5.77 -7.34
CA LEU A 311 9.09 7.01 -6.56
C LEU A 311 8.50 6.73 -5.18
N PHE A 312 9.29 6.98 -4.14
CA PHE A 312 8.87 6.94 -2.75
C PHE A 312 8.74 8.36 -2.20
N ILE A 313 7.56 8.68 -1.68
CA ILE A 313 7.25 9.96 -1.03
C ILE A 313 7.00 9.64 0.44
N ASP A 314 7.91 10.03 1.33
CA ASP A 314 7.81 9.64 2.74
C ASP A 314 8.09 10.81 3.67
N SER A 315 7.45 10.79 4.83
CA SER A 315 7.79 11.68 5.95
C SER A 315 8.86 11.04 6.81
N ILE A 316 9.96 11.75 7.08
CA ILE A 316 11.10 11.18 7.83
C ILE A 316 10.76 10.85 9.29
N ALA A 317 9.64 11.34 9.81
CA ALA A 317 9.16 11.05 11.16
C ALA A 317 7.74 10.46 11.18
N ASP A 318 7.24 9.92 10.07
CA ASP A 318 5.86 9.45 9.86
C ASP A 318 5.28 8.76 11.09
N HIS A 319 4.32 9.42 11.72
CA HIS A 319 3.76 8.98 12.99
C HIS A 319 2.93 7.70 12.87
N THR A 320 2.30 7.47 11.71
CA THR A 320 1.47 6.29 11.47
C THR A 320 2.32 5.06 11.23
N GLN A 321 3.35 5.14 10.39
CA GLN A 321 4.28 4.04 10.15
C GLN A 321 4.95 3.61 11.46
N ARG A 322 5.41 4.57 12.27
CA ARG A 322 6.00 4.31 13.59
C ARG A 322 5.02 3.68 14.58
N LYS A 323 3.72 4.01 14.51
CA LYS A 323 2.67 3.32 15.29
C LYS A 323 2.43 1.89 14.83
N PHE A 324 2.38 1.65 13.52
CA PHE A 324 2.21 0.31 12.96
C PHE A 324 3.39 -0.60 13.28
N TYR A 325 4.60 -0.05 13.28
CA TYR A 325 5.80 -0.74 13.77
C TYR A 325 5.59 -1.28 15.20
N GLU A 326 5.13 -0.43 16.13
CA GLU A 326 4.85 -0.87 17.51
C GLU A 326 3.67 -1.84 17.60
N LEU A 327 2.65 -1.69 16.75
CA LEU A 327 1.51 -2.61 16.69
C LEU A 327 1.95 -4.01 16.29
N VAL A 328 2.80 -4.16 15.28
CA VAL A 328 3.39 -5.45 14.90
C VAL A 328 4.29 -5.97 16.01
N LEU A 329 5.11 -5.10 16.61
CA LEU A 329 6.10 -5.51 17.59
C LEU A 329 5.48 -6.01 18.91
N LEU A 330 4.41 -5.35 19.37
CA LEU A 330 3.84 -5.52 20.71
C LEU A 330 2.43 -6.13 20.69
N GLY A 331 1.79 -6.20 19.52
CA GLY A 331 0.37 -6.54 19.38
C GLY A 331 -0.54 -5.52 20.07
N ILE A 332 -1.83 -5.83 20.15
CA ILE A 332 -2.81 -4.96 20.84
C ILE A 332 -2.50 -4.77 22.33
N ALA A 333 -1.75 -5.69 22.93
CA ALA A 333 -1.33 -5.63 24.32
C ALA A 333 -0.43 -4.42 24.63
N GLY A 334 0.29 -3.90 23.62
CA GLY A 334 1.14 -2.72 23.75
C GLY A 334 0.37 -1.41 23.68
N TYR A 335 -0.91 -1.42 23.29
CA TYR A 335 -1.70 -0.21 23.12
C TYR A 335 -2.12 0.38 24.49
N PRO A 336 -2.03 1.71 24.69
CA PRO A 336 -1.52 2.71 23.76
C PRO A 336 0.00 2.71 23.70
N PHE A 337 0.57 2.91 22.51
CA PHE A 337 2.01 3.02 22.34
C PHE A 337 2.48 4.39 22.87
N THR A 338 2.92 4.42 24.13
CA THR A 338 3.41 5.66 24.77
C THR A 338 4.80 6.07 24.31
N THR A 339 5.53 5.13 23.71
CA THR A 339 6.84 5.33 23.11
C THR A 339 6.77 4.71 21.73
N LEU A 340 7.04 5.52 20.71
CA LEU A 340 7.24 5.04 19.34
C LEU A 340 8.75 4.97 19.08
N MET A 341 9.16 4.14 18.11
CA MET A 341 10.49 4.20 17.49
C MET A 341 10.93 5.67 17.30
N PRO A 342 12.15 6.06 17.70
CA PRO A 342 12.69 7.40 17.44
C PRO A 342 12.66 7.74 15.93
N ALA A 343 12.40 9.01 15.59
CA ALA A 343 12.26 9.42 14.19
C ALA A 343 13.55 9.23 13.38
N ASP A 344 14.71 9.46 14.01
CA ASP A 344 16.03 9.24 13.39
C ASP A 344 16.31 7.76 13.13
N GLU A 345 15.90 6.87 14.05
CA GLU A 345 15.98 5.42 13.85
C GLU A 345 15.04 4.95 12.73
N PHE A 346 13.80 5.45 12.72
CA PHE A 346 12.82 5.18 11.66
C PHE A 346 13.34 5.61 10.29
N TYR A 347 13.83 6.84 10.17
CA TYR A 347 14.38 7.36 8.93
C TYR A 347 15.61 6.59 8.47
N GLY A 348 16.48 6.18 9.40
CA GLY A 348 17.62 5.31 9.12
C GLY A 348 17.20 3.98 8.50
N ASN A 349 16.24 3.28 9.13
CA ASN A 349 15.73 2.00 8.62
C ASN A 349 15.06 2.17 7.24
N MET A 350 14.27 3.23 7.05
CA MET A 350 13.68 3.54 5.76
C MET A 350 14.75 3.78 4.68
N THR A 351 15.81 4.51 5.02
CA THR A 351 16.93 4.77 4.11
C THR A 351 17.63 3.47 3.69
N GLU A 352 17.85 2.53 4.62
CA GLU A 352 18.44 1.22 4.33
C GLU A 352 17.59 0.40 3.35
N ILE A 353 16.26 0.41 3.52
CA ILE A 353 15.33 -0.26 2.60
C ILE A 353 15.42 0.36 1.20
N LEU A 354 15.31 1.68 1.10
CA LEU A 354 15.35 2.37 -0.19
C LEU A 354 16.73 2.28 -0.86
N ASP A 355 17.82 2.15 -0.08
CA ASP A 355 19.17 1.88 -0.59
C ASP A 355 19.25 0.49 -1.22
N ALA A 356 18.63 -0.52 -0.61
CA ALA A 356 18.55 -1.86 -1.19
C ALA A 356 17.75 -1.85 -2.51
N TYR A 357 16.61 -1.17 -2.55
CA TYR A 357 15.78 -1.06 -3.76
C TYR A 357 16.49 -0.32 -4.90
N ALA A 358 17.27 0.72 -4.59
CA ALA A 358 18.04 1.48 -5.58
C ALA A 358 19.18 0.66 -6.23
N LEU A 359 19.53 -0.51 -5.68
CA LEU A 359 20.45 -1.44 -6.34
C LEU A 359 19.78 -2.27 -7.44
N ILE A 360 18.45 -2.33 -7.46
CA ILE A 360 17.65 -3.18 -8.36
C ILE A 360 17.04 -2.33 -9.49
N ASN A 361 16.29 -1.27 -9.14
CA ASN A 361 15.64 -0.37 -10.12
C ASN A 361 16.06 1.09 -9.94
N ASN A 362 15.60 1.93 -10.87
CA ASN A 362 15.65 3.38 -10.72
C ASN A 362 14.69 3.83 -9.61
N VAL A 363 15.24 4.30 -8.49
CA VAL A 363 14.48 4.77 -7.31
C VAL A 363 14.69 6.27 -7.12
N THR A 364 13.59 7.03 -7.23
CA THR A 364 13.50 8.42 -6.80
C THR A 364 12.96 8.46 -5.37
N ARG A 365 13.53 9.33 -4.52
CA ARG A 365 13.11 9.51 -3.13
C ARG A 365 12.71 10.95 -2.92
N PHE A 366 11.61 11.17 -2.21
CA PHE A 366 11.12 12.48 -1.84
C PHE A 366 10.78 12.46 -0.35
N ASN A 367 11.72 12.91 0.47
CA ASN A 367 11.66 12.78 1.93
C ASN A 367 11.29 14.10 2.58
N VAL A 368 10.15 14.18 3.25
CA VAL A 368 9.66 15.43 3.86
C VAL A 368 9.99 15.46 5.35
N ASP A 369 10.52 16.60 5.83
CA ASP A 369 10.72 16.86 7.28
C ASP A 369 9.38 17.09 7.98
N SER A 370 8.68 15.99 8.28
CA SER A 370 7.34 15.98 8.86
C SER A 370 7.07 14.67 9.59
N ASP A 371 6.06 14.68 10.47
CA ASP A 371 5.44 13.47 11.04
C ASP A 371 4.08 13.15 10.42
N GLN A 372 3.66 13.92 9.40
CA GLN A 372 2.46 13.70 8.62
C GLN A 372 2.46 12.33 7.95
N HIS A 373 1.26 11.84 7.68
CA HIS A 373 1.03 10.62 6.94
C HIS A 373 0.15 10.96 5.73
N ILE A 374 0.64 10.62 4.53
CA ILE A 374 0.02 10.84 3.21
C ILE A 374 0.19 12.27 2.69
N TRP A 375 0.55 12.38 1.41
CA TRP A 375 0.77 13.66 0.72
C TRP A 375 -0.09 13.79 -0.54
N LEU A 376 -0.26 12.72 -1.31
CA LEU A 376 -0.89 12.76 -2.64
C LEU A 376 -2.40 12.96 -2.62
N THR A 377 -3.05 12.80 -1.46
CA THR A 377 -4.49 13.10 -1.28
C THR A 377 -4.74 14.55 -0.87
N GLU A 378 -3.70 15.31 -0.54
CA GLU A 378 -3.82 16.72 -0.20
C GLU A 378 -4.03 17.57 -1.46
N THR A 379 -4.84 18.63 -1.34
CA THR A 379 -5.11 19.54 -2.49
C THR A 379 -3.82 20.22 -2.99
N GLU A 380 -2.92 20.53 -2.06
CA GLU A 380 -1.70 21.30 -2.33
C GLU A 380 -0.46 20.39 -2.49
N TYR A 381 -0.64 19.10 -2.78
CA TYR A 381 0.46 18.11 -2.85
C TYR A 381 1.62 18.58 -3.74
N GLN A 382 1.33 19.28 -4.84
CA GLN A 382 2.36 19.76 -5.77
C GLN A 382 3.31 20.80 -5.16
N SER A 383 2.92 21.45 -4.06
CA SER A 383 3.70 22.50 -3.41
C SER A 383 4.58 22.01 -2.26
N VAL A 384 4.49 20.73 -1.91
CA VAL A 384 5.27 20.12 -0.83
C VAL A 384 6.75 20.20 -1.17
N VAL A 385 7.59 20.47 -0.17
CA VAL A 385 9.04 20.59 -0.32
C VAL A 385 9.72 19.52 0.54
N ASP A 386 10.70 18.82 -0.01
CA ASP A 386 11.46 17.80 0.70
C ASP A 386 12.63 18.39 1.53
N VAL A 387 13.40 17.52 2.18
CA VAL A 387 14.57 17.88 2.98
C VAL A 387 15.72 18.51 2.19
N ASP A 388 15.77 18.28 0.88
CA ASP A 388 16.81 18.80 -0.03
C ASP A 388 16.38 20.11 -0.71
N GLY A 389 15.11 20.50 -0.56
CA GLY A 389 14.53 21.73 -1.09
C GLY A 389 13.85 21.56 -2.46
N ASP A 390 13.69 20.31 -2.92
CA ASP A 390 12.98 20.00 -4.16
C ASP A 390 11.46 20.05 -3.94
N VAL A 391 10.73 20.50 -4.96
CA VAL A 391 9.27 20.67 -4.92
C VAL A 391 8.59 19.45 -5.54
N LEU A 392 7.61 18.85 -4.84
CA LEU A 392 6.98 17.60 -5.25
C LEU A 392 6.35 17.68 -6.64
N GLY A 393 5.72 18.79 -6.99
CA GLY A 393 5.17 19.01 -8.33
C GLY A 393 6.22 18.97 -9.43
N ASP A 394 7.42 19.51 -9.19
CA ASP A 394 8.53 19.49 -10.14
C ASP A 394 9.12 18.08 -10.27
N VAL A 395 9.30 17.39 -9.13
CA VAL A 395 9.77 15.99 -9.09
C VAL A 395 8.80 15.07 -9.83
N LEU A 396 7.48 15.17 -9.56
CA LEU A 396 6.47 14.40 -10.27
C LEU A 396 6.42 14.75 -11.76
N THR A 397 6.54 16.02 -12.13
CA THR A 397 6.59 16.42 -13.55
C THR A 397 7.77 15.78 -14.27
N ALA A 398 8.96 15.80 -13.66
CA ALA A 398 10.16 15.18 -14.22
C ALA A 398 10.03 13.65 -14.29
N TRP A 399 9.50 13.04 -13.24
CA TRP A 399 9.29 11.59 -13.16
C TRP A 399 8.26 11.11 -14.20
N LEU A 400 7.16 11.82 -14.38
CA LEU A 400 6.13 11.49 -15.38
C LEU A 400 6.61 11.71 -16.83
N ALA A 401 7.62 12.55 -17.06
CA ALA A 401 8.09 12.89 -18.41
C ALA A 401 8.62 11.70 -19.21
N ASP A 402 8.21 11.58 -20.46
CA ASP A 402 8.60 10.48 -21.34
C ASP A 402 10.01 10.72 -21.90
N THR A 403 11.02 10.04 -21.35
CA THR A 403 12.43 10.24 -21.75
C THR A 403 12.76 9.63 -23.12
N THR A 404 11.82 8.91 -23.74
CA THR A 404 11.94 8.35 -25.09
C THR A 404 11.64 9.36 -26.20
N ALA A 405 11.05 10.52 -25.88
CA ALA A 405 10.91 11.63 -26.81
C ALA A 405 12.27 12.28 -27.06
N THR A 406 13.05 11.70 -27.97
CA THR A 406 14.27 12.30 -28.52
C THR A 406 14.07 13.80 -28.75
N VAL A 407 14.72 14.61 -27.91
CA VAL A 407 14.90 16.03 -28.15
C VAL A 407 15.66 16.13 -29.46
N ALA A 408 14.95 16.44 -30.54
CA ALA A 408 15.57 16.90 -31.77
C ALA A 408 16.48 18.08 -31.36
N PRO A 409 17.79 18.06 -31.68
CA PRO A 409 18.65 19.16 -31.32
C PRO A 409 18.08 20.41 -31.99
N THR A 410 17.68 21.38 -31.18
CA THR A 410 17.23 22.69 -31.63
C THR A 410 18.22 23.20 -32.65
N ALA A 411 17.76 23.29 -33.90
CA ALA A 411 18.56 23.84 -34.98
C ALA A 411 18.96 25.26 -34.60
N THR A 412 20.27 25.45 -34.41
CA THR A 412 20.90 26.76 -34.30
C THR A 412 20.41 27.65 -35.46
N PRO A 413 19.96 28.90 -35.21
CA PRO A 413 19.53 29.78 -36.27
C PRO A 413 20.70 30.05 -37.23
N GLU A 414 20.43 29.83 -38.50
CA GLU A 414 21.29 30.11 -39.63
C GLU A 414 21.71 31.59 -39.61
N ALA A 415 23.00 31.86 -39.43
CA ALA A 415 23.55 33.20 -39.51
C ALA A 415 23.70 33.60 -40.99
N THR A 416 22.83 34.50 -41.44
CA THR A 416 22.91 35.13 -42.76
C THR A 416 24.20 35.93 -42.92
N THR A 417 24.83 35.67 -44.06
CA THR A 417 26.04 36.23 -44.66
C THR A 417 26.10 37.75 -44.66
N GLU A 418 27.21 38.33 -44.20
CA GLU A 418 27.81 39.49 -44.85
C GLU A 418 29.32 39.56 -44.55
N ALA A 419 30.12 39.40 -45.60
CA ALA A 419 31.56 39.56 -45.58
C ALA A 419 31.93 41.03 -45.83
N PRO A 420 33.02 41.50 -45.19
CA PRO A 420 33.92 42.39 -45.90
C PRO A 420 35.38 41.93 -45.81
N THR A 421 35.98 41.94 -46.99
CA THR A 421 37.39 41.76 -47.35
C THR A 421 38.32 42.73 -46.61
N ALA A 422 39.39 42.22 -45.98
CA ALA A 422 40.71 42.86 -45.93
C ALA A 422 41.76 41.95 -45.26
N THR A 423 42.81 41.61 -46.01
CA THR A 423 44.12 41.15 -45.49
C THR A 423 45.00 42.40 -45.31
N PRO A 424 45.86 42.49 -44.28
CA PRO A 424 47.27 42.20 -44.54
C PRO A 424 48.08 41.60 -43.36
N GLU A 425 49.06 40.78 -43.79
CA GLU A 425 50.42 40.58 -43.28
C GLU A 425 50.78 40.04 -41.88
N ALA A 426 51.93 39.35 -41.91
CA ALA A 426 52.43 38.36 -40.97
C ALA A 426 53.26 38.94 -39.83
N THR A 427 53.41 38.17 -38.74
CA THR A 427 54.71 38.09 -38.05
C THR A 427 54.87 36.79 -37.27
N THR A 428 56.08 36.26 -37.42
CA THR A 428 56.74 35.08 -36.85
C THR A 428 56.73 34.98 -35.33
N SER A 429 56.62 33.77 -34.78
CA SER A 429 57.68 33.11 -33.97
C SER A 429 57.23 31.74 -33.42
N ALA A 430 57.98 30.69 -33.79
CA ALA A 430 58.13 29.46 -33.01
C ALA A 430 59.33 29.65 -32.05
N PRO A 431 59.57 28.81 -31.01
CA PRO A 431 60.00 27.43 -31.27
C PRO A 431 59.70 26.36 -30.17
N THR A 432 59.90 25.08 -30.58
CA THR A 432 60.39 23.91 -29.79
C THR A 432 59.45 23.30 -28.71
N SER A 433 59.21 22.00 -28.58
CA SER A 433 60.04 20.81 -28.89
C SER A 433 59.16 19.54 -28.92
N ALA A 434 59.48 18.59 -29.80
CA ALA A 434 59.23 17.15 -29.59
C ALA A 434 60.55 16.50 -29.11
N PRO A 435 60.52 15.30 -28.50
CA PRO A 435 60.70 14.11 -29.32
C PRO A 435 59.93 12.84 -28.89
N THR A 436 59.71 11.96 -29.86
CA THR A 436 59.21 10.56 -29.80
C THR A 436 60.39 9.57 -29.55
N PRO A 437 60.27 8.23 -29.76
CA PRO A 437 59.59 7.14 -29.03
C PRO A 437 60.58 6.03 -28.54
N VAL A 438 60.19 5.09 -27.66
CA VAL A 438 60.69 3.68 -27.68
C VAL A 438 59.66 2.70 -27.09
N ALA A 439 59.47 1.56 -27.76
CA ALA A 439 58.63 0.43 -27.41
C ALA A 439 59.38 -0.70 -26.67
N THR A 440 58.70 -1.58 -25.93
CA THR A 440 59.00 -3.03 -25.87
C THR A 440 57.88 -3.88 -25.21
N THR A 441 57.41 -4.90 -25.94
CA THR A 441 57.02 -6.31 -25.61
C THR A 441 56.82 -6.72 -24.13
N ALA A 442 55.97 -7.68 -23.71
CA ALA A 442 55.41 -8.91 -24.31
C ALA A 442 54.13 -9.37 -23.56
N ALA A 443 53.43 -10.36 -24.14
CA ALA A 443 52.11 -10.90 -23.78
C ALA A 443 52.16 -12.08 -22.76
N PRO A 444 51.15 -12.99 -22.66
CA PRO A 444 50.10 -12.99 -21.63
C PRO A 444 50.06 -14.30 -20.79
N THR A 445 49.26 -14.34 -19.72
CA THR A 445 48.97 -15.59 -18.99
C THR A 445 47.48 -15.77 -18.74
N THR A 446 47.06 -17.01 -19.00
CA THR A 446 45.70 -17.56 -19.11
C THR A 446 45.03 -17.87 -17.78
N THR A 447 43.71 -17.66 -17.70
CA THR A 447 42.80 -18.17 -16.65
C THR A 447 42.12 -19.47 -17.11
N PRO A 448 42.00 -20.51 -16.27
CA PRO A 448 41.16 -21.68 -16.58
C PRO A 448 39.80 -21.65 -15.87
N LYS A 449 38.80 -22.07 -16.64
CA LYS A 449 37.41 -22.45 -16.28
C LYS A 449 37.35 -23.62 -15.26
N PRO A 450 36.32 -23.73 -14.40
CA PRO A 450 36.04 -24.96 -13.66
C PRO A 450 34.99 -25.84 -14.34
N THR A 451 35.15 -27.14 -14.10
CA THR A 451 34.46 -28.28 -14.69
C THR A 451 33.48 -28.89 -13.69
N THR A 452 32.39 -29.44 -14.22
CA THR A 452 31.39 -30.34 -13.61
C THR A 452 31.96 -31.51 -12.80
N ALA A 453 31.32 -31.85 -11.66
CA ALA A 453 31.08 -33.24 -11.22
C ALA A 453 30.12 -33.32 -10.00
N ALA A 454 29.12 -34.20 -10.09
CA ALA A 454 28.36 -34.74 -8.95
C ALA A 454 29.21 -35.77 -8.17
N PRO A 455 28.83 -36.15 -6.92
CA PRO A 455 28.00 -37.36 -6.79
C PRO A 455 26.99 -37.41 -5.62
N THR A 456 25.97 -38.25 -5.82
CA THR A 456 25.05 -38.89 -4.86
C THR A 456 25.69 -39.52 -3.61
N THR A 457 25.04 -39.42 -2.44
CA THR A 457 24.61 -40.57 -1.60
C THR A 457 23.67 -40.14 -0.45
N THR A 458 22.60 -40.92 -0.24
CA THR A 458 21.63 -40.86 0.87
C THR A 458 22.22 -41.44 2.16
N PRO A 459 21.74 -41.06 3.37
CA PRO A 459 21.06 -42.08 4.20
C PRO A 459 19.86 -41.57 5.05
N LYS A 460 18.88 -42.47 5.22
CA LYS A 460 17.70 -42.39 6.12
C LYS A 460 18.03 -42.97 7.52
N PRO A 461 17.13 -43.01 8.53
CA PRO A 461 17.27 -42.37 9.83
C PRO A 461 17.48 -43.36 10.99
N THR A 462 17.94 -42.91 12.16
CA THR A 462 17.84 -43.71 13.40
C THR A 462 17.46 -42.87 14.60
N THR A 463 16.32 -43.23 15.20
CA THR A 463 15.84 -42.81 16.52
C THR A 463 16.64 -43.49 17.64
N PRO A 464 16.76 -42.86 18.82
CA PRO A 464 16.29 -43.57 20.02
C PRO A 464 15.64 -42.66 21.09
N LYS A 465 14.63 -43.22 21.78
CA LYS A 465 13.95 -42.71 23.00
C LYS A 465 14.54 -43.41 24.26
N PRO A 466 14.08 -43.11 25.49
CA PRO A 466 14.68 -42.23 26.48
C PRO A 466 15.31 -43.00 27.67
N THR A 467 16.18 -42.35 28.45
CA THR A 467 16.59 -42.88 29.76
C THR A 467 16.44 -41.85 30.87
N THR A 468 15.55 -42.17 31.80
CA THR A 468 15.29 -41.56 33.11
C THR A 468 16.48 -41.76 34.04
N LYS A 469 16.87 -40.73 34.81
CA LYS A 469 17.42 -40.83 36.17
C LYS A 469 17.64 -39.46 36.83
N THR A 470 17.09 -39.31 38.03
CA THR A 470 17.36 -38.29 39.07
C THR A 470 17.68 -39.11 40.34
N PRO A 471 18.63 -38.75 41.25
CA PRO A 471 18.46 -37.61 42.21
C PRO A 471 19.72 -36.84 42.73
N THR A 472 19.58 -35.51 42.92
CA THR A 472 19.78 -34.66 44.14
C THR A 472 21.17 -34.59 44.87
N PRO A 473 21.54 -33.55 45.68
CA PRO A 473 21.39 -32.07 45.65
C PRO A 473 22.74 -31.27 45.81
N THR A 474 22.64 -29.94 45.99
CA THR A 474 23.59 -28.91 46.49
C THR A 474 24.63 -28.37 45.49
N THR A 475 24.72 -27.05 45.21
CA THR A 475 25.10 -25.95 46.13
C THR A 475 24.68 -24.57 45.56
N LYS A 476 24.45 -23.58 46.43
CA LYS A 476 23.98 -22.21 46.15
C LYS A 476 25.04 -21.28 45.50
N THR A 477 24.56 -20.25 44.77
CA THR A 477 24.95 -18.79 44.72
C THR A 477 24.99 -18.24 43.26
N PRO A 478 24.69 -16.95 42.95
CA PRO A 478 23.52 -16.11 43.25
C PRO A 478 22.73 -15.70 41.96
N THR A 479 21.48 -15.28 42.12
CA THR A 479 20.53 -14.86 41.06
C THR A 479 20.74 -13.39 40.63
N PRO A 480 20.70 -13.04 39.32
CA PRO A 480 20.36 -11.69 38.89
C PRO A 480 18.83 -11.54 38.84
N THR A 481 18.34 -10.47 39.46
CA THR A 481 16.92 -10.11 39.58
C THR A 481 16.26 -9.98 38.20
N THR A 482 15.51 -10.99 37.79
CA THR A 482 14.50 -10.87 36.72
C THR A 482 13.24 -10.23 37.31
N LYS A 483 12.89 -9.06 36.78
CA LYS A 483 11.58 -8.44 37.02
C LYS A 483 10.52 -9.40 36.47
N ALA A 484 9.57 -9.81 37.31
CA ALA A 484 8.47 -10.68 36.90
C ALA A 484 7.66 -10.04 35.75
N PRO A 485 7.09 -10.82 34.82
CA PRO A 485 6.17 -10.29 33.83
C PRO A 485 4.97 -9.69 34.56
N SER A 486 4.61 -8.47 34.17
CA SER A 486 3.40 -7.78 34.63
C SER A 486 2.20 -8.68 34.41
N THR A 487 1.38 -8.83 35.45
CA THR A 487 0.16 -9.63 35.41
C THR A 487 -0.83 -9.01 34.40
N PRO A 488 -1.67 -9.80 33.71
CA PRO A 488 -2.69 -9.27 32.76
C PRO A 488 -3.60 -8.19 33.35
N ALA A 489 -3.73 -8.16 34.68
CA ALA A 489 -4.50 -7.16 35.42
C ALA A 489 -3.92 -5.73 35.35
N THR A 490 -2.62 -5.55 35.14
CA THR A 490 -1.98 -4.21 35.07
C THR A 490 -2.13 -3.54 33.71
N GLY A 491 -2.21 -4.30 32.61
CA GLY A 491 -2.55 -3.76 31.27
C GLY A 491 -4.05 -3.43 31.15
N LEU A 492 -4.89 -4.18 31.87
CA LEU A 492 -6.34 -3.98 31.90
C LEU A 492 -6.75 -2.65 32.55
N GLU A 493 -6.08 -2.24 33.63
CA GLU A 493 -6.31 -0.94 34.28
C GLU A 493 -5.80 0.21 33.40
N ALA A 494 -4.64 0.07 32.74
CA ALA A 494 -4.11 1.09 31.83
C ALA A 494 -4.98 1.29 30.57
N LEU A 495 -5.56 0.21 30.02
CA LEU A 495 -6.48 0.25 28.89
C LEU A 495 -7.83 0.89 29.29
N LYS A 496 -8.31 0.63 30.50
CA LYS A 496 -9.51 1.30 31.08
C LYS A 496 -9.28 2.78 31.35
N ASP A 497 -8.14 3.15 31.93
CA ASP A 497 -7.79 4.53 32.24
C ASP A 497 -7.59 5.35 30.94
N LEU A 498 -7.04 4.74 29.89
CA LEU A 498 -6.94 5.36 28.58
C LEU A 498 -8.31 5.54 27.91
N LEU A 499 -9.20 4.55 27.97
CA LEU A 499 -10.55 4.70 27.43
C LEU A 499 -11.34 5.81 28.12
N CYS A 500 -11.25 5.95 29.45
CA CYS A 500 -11.84 7.11 30.17
C CYS A 500 -11.12 8.43 29.79
N SER A 501 -9.81 8.41 29.48
CA SER A 501 -9.05 9.59 29.03
C SER A 501 -9.45 10.06 27.62
N ILE A 502 -9.61 9.14 26.67
CA ILE A 502 -10.04 9.42 25.29
C ILE A 502 -11.45 10.02 25.27
N LEU A 503 -12.37 9.48 26.09
CA LEU A 503 -13.73 10.03 26.24
C LEU A 503 -13.73 11.45 26.84
N SER A 504 -12.77 11.77 27.72
CA SER A 504 -12.64 13.10 28.33
C SER A 504 -12.09 14.17 27.38
N GLN A 505 -11.28 13.77 26.39
CA GLN A 505 -10.70 14.68 25.40
C GLN A 505 -11.68 15.06 24.28
N LEU A 506 -12.80 14.34 24.16
CA LEU A 506 -13.83 14.51 23.13
C LEU A 506 -15.14 15.20 23.61
N HIS A 507 -15.17 15.74 24.84
CA HIS A 507 -16.31 16.49 25.42
C HIS A 507 -17.68 15.75 25.49
N PHE A 508 -17.72 14.42 25.44
CA PHE A 508 -18.95 13.66 25.68
C PHE A 508 -19.08 13.27 27.16
N SER A 509 -20.22 13.59 27.77
CA SER A 509 -20.60 13.09 29.09
C SER A 509 -21.41 11.81 28.92
N ALA A 510 -20.86 10.64 29.25
CA ALA A 510 -21.59 9.37 29.32
C ALA A 510 -21.36 8.68 30.67
N PRO A 511 -22.40 8.07 31.28
CA PRO A 511 -22.39 7.63 32.67
C PRO A 511 -21.78 6.22 32.80
N LEU A 512 -20.48 6.09 32.57
CA LEU A 512 -19.70 4.88 32.90
C LEU A 512 -18.25 5.20 33.32
N CYS A 513 -17.87 6.48 33.33
CA CYS A 513 -17.01 7.08 34.35
C CYS A 513 -17.95 7.97 35.22
#